data_AF-A0AAJ6YRV8-F1
#
_entry.id   AF-A0AAJ6YRV8-F1
#
_cell.length_a   1.000
_cell.length_b   1.000
_cell.length_c   1.000
_cell.angle_alpha   90.00
_cell.angle_beta   90.00
_cell.angle_gamma   90.00
#
_symmetry.space_group_name_H-M   'P 1'
#
loop_
_entity.id
_entity.type
_entity.pdbx_description
1 polymer ?
#
loop_
_entity_poly.entity_id
_entity_poly.type
_entity_poly.pdbx_seq_one_letter_code
_entity_poly.pdbx_strand_id
1 'polypeptide(L)'
;MKTEKTENANGQAEQQQQVPENGCPNGTCLSEEAELKKMNGITRNPEALVDETKMSSPETQTNSKKTYPCPLRKISWGENAVASIDGSDIEVPGTPRTPRTSTMPGHEKCTFHHDMELDHRPSTREALLPQMSHSYKLLLQALGENTERQGLLKTPERAAKAMLFFTKGYDQSLEDVINDAIFDEDHDEMVVVKDIEMFSMCEHHLVPFYGKVSIGYLPCKKILGLSKLARIVEIYSRRVQVQERLTKQIAEAVTKAIQPAGVAVVVEGVHMCMVMRGVQKINSKTITSTMLGVFRDDPKTREEFLNLVRAK
;
A
#
# COMPACT_ATOMS: atom_id res chain seq x y z
N MET A 1 -43.04 -20.71 -43.34
CA MET A 1 -43.39 -20.46 -44.76
C MET A 1 -43.61 -18.97 -44.90
N LYS A 2 -42.85 -18.31 -45.78
CA LYS A 2 -42.88 -16.87 -46.14
C LYS A 2 -42.33 -15.89 -45.09
N THR A 3 -41.51 -14.88 -45.38
CA THR A 3 -40.52 -14.55 -46.42
C THR A 3 -39.94 -13.20 -45.98
N GLU A 4 -38.68 -12.95 -46.34
CA GLU A 4 -37.93 -11.71 -46.17
C GLU A 4 -38.64 -10.46 -46.74
N LYS A 5 -38.24 -9.28 -46.25
CA LYS A 5 -37.74 -8.20 -47.13
C LYS A 5 -36.97 -7.12 -46.37
N THR A 6 -35.71 -7.01 -46.78
CA THR A 6 -34.77 -5.88 -46.73
C THR A 6 -35.28 -4.64 -47.48
N GLU A 7 -34.85 -3.45 -47.06
CA GLU A 7 -34.35 -2.31 -47.89
C GLU A 7 -34.04 -1.11 -46.97
N ASN A 8 -32.77 -0.67 -46.89
CA ASN A 8 -32.15 0.50 -47.55
C ASN A 8 -32.55 1.86 -46.91
N ALA A 9 -31.73 2.92 -46.86
CA ALA A 9 -30.31 3.19 -47.03
C ALA A 9 -30.12 4.70 -46.69
N ASN A 10 -28.90 5.09 -46.35
CA ASN A 10 -28.28 6.42 -46.52
C ASN A 10 -28.90 7.68 -45.89
N GLY A 11 -28.09 8.30 -45.01
CA GLY A 11 -28.08 9.74 -44.76
C GLY A 11 -26.70 10.15 -44.25
N GLN A 12 -25.84 10.62 -45.15
CA GLN A 12 -24.54 11.22 -44.84
C GLN A 12 -24.72 12.58 -44.15
N ALA A 13 -23.86 12.88 -43.18
CA ALA A 13 -23.48 14.25 -42.85
C ALA A 13 -22.06 14.24 -42.25
N GLU A 14 -21.07 14.48 -43.11
CA GLU A 14 -19.74 14.92 -42.71
C GLU A 14 -19.83 16.34 -42.11
N GLN A 15 -19.21 16.57 -40.96
CA GLN A 15 -18.79 17.90 -40.54
C GLN A 15 -17.30 17.85 -40.17
N GLN A 16 -16.50 18.26 -41.15
CA GLN A 16 -15.16 18.79 -40.93
C GLN A 16 -15.30 20.16 -40.27
N GLN A 17 -14.57 20.40 -39.18
CA GLN A 17 -14.47 21.73 -38.58
C GLN A 17 -13.01 22.19 -38.65
N GLN A 18 -12.82 23.26 -39.42
CA GLN A 18 -11.57 23.91 -39.76
C GLN A 18 -11.03 24.74 -38.58
N VAL A 19 -9.71 24.76 -38.49
CA VAL A 19 -8.90 25.67 -37.66
C VAL A 19 -8.92 27.07 -38.28
N PRO A 20 -9.05 28.16 -37.50
CA PRO A 20 -8.71 29.49 -37.97
C PRO A 20 -7.35 29.95 -37.43
N GLU A 21 -6.42 30.23 -38.34
CA GLU A 21 -5.29 31.13 -38.14
C GLU A 21 -5.76 32.59 -38.30
N ASN A 22 -5.42 33.47 -37.33
CA ASN A 22 -4.68 34.72 -37.56
C ASN A 22 -4.77 35.71 -36.39
N GLY A 23 -3.61 36.28 -36.05
CA GLY A 23 -3.46 37.73 -35.84
C GLY A 23 -3.53 38.26 -34.41
N CYS A 24 -2.39 38.28 -33.72
CA CYS A 24 -2.17 39.12 -32.55
C CYS A 24 -1.53 40.47 -32.98
N PRO A 25 -2.10 41.65 -32.64
CA PRO A 25 -1.44 42.92 -32.89
C PRO A 25 -0.60 43.37 -31.68
N ASN A 26 0.67 43.65 -31.97
CA ASN A 26 1.57 44.66 -31.37
C ASN A 26 1.48 44.98 -29.86
N GLY A 27 2.58 44.71 -29.16
CA GLY A 27 3.00 45.55 -28.02
C GLY A 27 3.96 44.88 -27.03
N THR A 28 5.28 45.00 -27.30
CA THR A 28 6.40 45.19 -26.32
C THR A 28 6.59 44.14 -25.19
N CYS A 29 7.77 43.61 -24.82
CA CYS A 29 9.16 44.02 -24.96
C CYS A 29 10.07 42.85 -24.47
N LEU A 30 11.21 42.64 -25.17
CA LEU A 30 12.60 42.44 -24.67
C LEU A 30 12.90 41.24 -23.74
N SER A 31 13.62 40.20 -24.24
CA SER A 31 15.09 39.94 -24.17
C SER A 31 15.51 39.28 -22.85
N GLU A 32 16.34 38.24 -22.76
CA GLU A 32 17.70 38.07 -23.30
C GLU A 32 18.09 36.57 -23.34
N GLU A 33 18.40 36.03 -24.52
CA GLU A 33 19.25 34.84 -24.70
C GLU A 33 20.35 35.21 -25.72
N ALA A 34 21.26 36.08 -25.30
CA ALA A 34 22.51 36.34 -26.00
C ALA A 34 23.44 37.16 -25.11
N GLU A 35 24.27 36.49 -24.32
CA GLU A 35 25.66 36.87 -24.00
C GLU A 35 26.15 36.02 -22.82
N LEU A 36 26.94 34.98 -23.09
CA LEU A 36 28.13 34.66 -22.28
C LEU A 36 28.93 33.53 -22.96
N LYS A 37 29.58 33.88 -24.07
CA LYS A 37 30.85 33.27 -24.49
C LYS A 37 31.77 34.37 -24.98
N LYS A 38 32.71 34.78 -24.12
CA LYS A 38 34.13 35.06 -24.39
C LYS A 38 34.73 35.85 -23.23
N MET A 39 35.65 35.22 -22.50
CA MET A 39 37.04 35.70 -22.40
C MET A 39 37.90 34.71 -21.60
N ASN A 40 38.94 34.23 -22.28
CA ASN A 40 40.25 33.81 -21.77
C ASN A 40 40.28 32.51 -20.94
N GLY A 41 40.87 31.38 -21.36
CA GLY A 41 41.99 31.19 -22.27
C GLY A 41 43.26 30.92 -21.48
N ILE A 42 43.57 29.64 -21.18
CA ILE A 42 44.94 29.11 -21.12
C ILE A 42 44.90 27.68 -21.69
N THR A 43 45.74 27.48 -22.69
CA THR A 43 45.95 26.26 -23.48
C THR A 43 47.17 25.47 -22.99
N ARG A 44 47.21 24.19 -23.43
CA ARG A 44 48.35 23.28 -23.70
C ARG A 44 48.76 22.33 -22.56
N ASN A 45 49.14 21.09 -22.80
CA ASN A 45 48.92 20.04 -23.82
C ASN A 45 49.60 18.76 -23.24
N PRO A 46 49.63 17.58 -23.90
CA PRO A 46 49.61 16.26 -23.27
C PRO A 46 50.99 15.56 -23.37
N GLU A 47 51.00 14.27 -23.05
CA GLU A 47 51.96 13.21 -23.43
C GLU A 47 52.69 12.49 -22.29
N ALA A 48 52.99 11.22 -22.60
CA ALA A 48 53.81 10.21 -21.92
C ALA A 48 53.12 9.41 -20.78
N LEU A 49 53.11 8.08 -20.77
CA LEU A 49 53.78 7.08 -21.62
C LEU A 49 53.07 5.71 -21.48
N VAL A 50 53.17 4.94 -22.57
CA VAL A 50 52.78 3.54 -22.78
C VAL A 50 53.84 2.62 -22.13
N ASP A 51 53.48 1.46 -21.55
CA ASP A 51 54.00 0.15 -22.01
C ASP A 51 53.33 -1.06 -21.35
N GLU A 52 53.27 -2.12 -22.16
CA GLU A 52 52.67 -3.43 -22.00
C GLU A 52 53.53 -4.38 -21.13
N THR A 53 52.92 -5.42 -20.53
CA THR A 53 53.14 -6.86 -20.86
C THR A 53 52.90 -7.84 -19.70
N LYS A 54 52.10 -8.87 -20.03
CA LYS A 54 52.23 -10.32 -19.76
C LYS A 54 52.35 -10.90 -18.33
N MET A 55 51.36 -11.78 -18.08
CA MET A 55 51.48 -13.20 -17.71
C MET A 55 52.01 -13.58 -16.31
N SER A 56 51.11 -14.10 -15.47
CA SER A 56 51.12 -15.48 -14.93
C SER A 56 50.41 -15.54 -13.56
N SER A 57 49.54 -16.53 -13.42
CA SER A 57 48.94 -16.98 -12.17
C SER A 57 50.01 -17.50 -11.19
N PRO A 58 49.69 -17.54 -9.89
CA PRO A 58 49.32 -18.84 -9.35
C PRO A 58 48.06 -18.80 -8.49
N GLU A 59 47.33 -19.90 -8.58
CA GLU A 59 46.16 -20.26 -7.80
C GLU A 59 46.44 -20.10 -6.30
N THR A 60 45.57 -19.35 -5.62
CA THR A 60 45.38 -19.52 -4.18
C THR A 60 43.89 -19.74 -3.96
N GLN A 61 43.50 -21.00 -3.86
CA GLN A 61 42.18 -21.40 -3.39
C GLN A 61 42.01 -20.92 -1.94
N THR A 62 41.58 -19.68 -1.78
CA THR A 62 41.00 -19.22 -0.53
C THR A 62 39.52 -19.59 -0.58
N ASN A 63 39.20 -20.66 0.14
CA ASN A 63 37.83 -21.11 0.38
C ASN A 63 37.12 -20.04 1.21
N SER A 64 36.62 -18.98 0.55
CA SER A 64 35.78 -17.99 1.18
C SER A 64 34.45 -18.67 1.49
N LYS A 65 34.30 -19.16 2.73
CA LYS A 65 32.99 -19.49 3.28
C LYS A 65 32.10 -18.26 3.08
N LYS A 66 31.19 -18.30 2.09
CA LYS A 66 30.10 -17.33 1.97
C LYS A 66 29.38 -17.35 3.33
N THR A 67 29.60 -16.31 4.13
CA THR A 67 28.92 -16.13 5.41
C THR A 67 27.59 -15.46 5.08
N TYR A 68 26.52 -16.26 5.09
CA TYR A 68 25.18 -15.75 4.87
C TYR A 68 24.78 -14.86 6.05
N PRO A 69 24.21 -13.67 5.82
CA PRO A 69 23.71 -12.84 6.90
C PRO A 69 22.65 -13.62 7.68
N CYS A 70 22.78 -13.56 9.01
CA CYS A 70 21.93 -14.22 9.98
C CYS A 70 20.45 -13.84 9.75
N PRO A 71 19.47 -14.72 10.06
CA PRO A 71 18.06 -14.33 10.08
C PRO A 71 17.88 -13.07 10.94
N LEU A 72 16.95 -12.20 10.54
CA LEU A 72 16.61 -11.01 11.31
C LEU A 72 16.42 -11.38 12.78
N ARG A 73 17.22 -10.75 13.65
CA ARG A 73 17.19 -11.00 15.09
C ARG A 73 15.78 -10.77 15.61
N LYS A 74 15.10 -11.84 16.04
CA LYS A 74 13.83 -11.74 16.76
C LYS A 74 14.11 -11.03 18.08
N ILE A 75 13.61 -9.81 18.23
CA ILE A 75 13.43 -9.22 19.56
C ILE A 75 12.23 -9.95 20.16
N SER A 76 12.55 -10.98 20.96
CA SER A 76 11.63 -11.53 21.93
C SER A 76 11.43 -10.47 23.00
N TRP A 77 10.26 -9.85 23.04
CA TRP A 77 9.78 -9.25 24.28
C TRP A 77 9.35 -10.40 25.17
N GLY A 78 10.33 -10.96 25.89
CA GLY A 78 10.05 -11.92 26.94
C GLY A 78 9.30 -11.19 28.05
N GLU A 79 8.03 -11.55 28.23
CA GLU A 79 7.33 -11.45 29.50
C GLU A 79 8.07 -12.32 30.51
N ASN A 80 9.17 -11.81 31.07
CA ASN A 80 9.84 -12.28 32.29
C ASN A 80 11.08 -11.41 32.53
N ALA A 81 10.83 -10.15 32.86
CA ALA A 81 11.78 -9.30 33.58
C ALA A 81 11.01 -8.49 34.63
N VAL A 82 10.28 -9.20 35.49
CA VAL A 82 9.92 -8.68 36.81
C VAL A 82 10.83 -9.39 37.80
N ALA A 83 12.08 -8.95 37.82
CA ALA A 83 12.92 -9.18 38.99
C ALA A 83 12.23 -8.45 40.15
N SER A 84 12.00 -9.19 41.22
CA SER A 84 11.51 -8.74 42.52
C SER A 84 12.23 -7.45 42.94
N ILE A 85 11.47 -6.36 42.96
CA ILE A 85 11.85 -5.13 43.65
C ILE A 85 10.81 -4.95 44.76
N ASP A 86 11.31 -4.98 45.99
CA ASP A 86 10.55 -4.82 47.22
C ASP A 86 9.73 -3.53 47.22
N GLY A 87 8.52 -3.64 47.77
CA GLY A 87 7.56 -2.54 47.86
C GLY A 87 8.05 -1.43 48.79
N SER A 88 8.05 -0.20 48.28
CA SER A 88 7.62 1.00 49.00
C SER A 88 7.36 2.14 48.02
N ASP A 89 6.10 2.57 48.00
CA ASP A 89 5.59 3.91 47.75
C ASP A 89 5.92 4.63 46.43
N ILE A 90 5.04 4.44 45.43
CA ILE A 90 4.78 5.44 44.37
C ILE A 90 3.25 5.60 44.26
N GLU A 91 2.72 6.68 44.83
CA GLU A 91 1.32 7.08 44.70
C GLU A 91 1.08 7.75 43.34
N VAL A 92 0.24 7.14 42.50
CA VAL A 92 -0.33 7.77 41.30
C VAL A 92 -1.80 8.09 41.58
N PRO A 93 -2.27 9.34 41.46
CA PRO A 93 -3.66 9.69 41.76
C PRO A 93 -4.65 8.97 40.84
N GLY A 94 -5.40 8.02 41.39
CA GLY A 94 -6.45 7.26 40.69
C GLY A 94 -7.80 7.98 40.70
N THR A 95 -8.55 7.85 39.61
CA THR A 95 -9.96 8.25 39.49
C THR A 95 -10.82 7.57 40.58
N PRO A 96 -11.79 8.26 41.23
CA PRO A 96 -12.56 7.68 42.32
C PRO A 96 -13.37 6.46 41.86
N ARG A 97 -13.10 5.29 42.45
CA ARG A 97 -13.94 4.10 42.30
C ARG A 97 -15.12 4.23 43.27
N THR A 98 -16.33 4.47 42.76
CA THR A 98 -17.54 4.30 43.56
C THR A 98 -17.72 2.83 43.92
N PRO A 99 -18.03 2.47 45.18
CA PRO A 99 -18.36 1.09 45.55
C PRO A 99 -19.55 0.60 44.73
N ARG A 100 -19.45 -0.62 44.18
CA ARG A 100 -20.58 -1.33 43.58
C ARG A 100 -21.57 -1.62 44.70
N THR A 101 -22.60 -0.79 44.88
CA THR A 101 -23.66 -1.07 45.83
C THR A 101 -24.40 -2.33 45.38
N SER A 102 -24.30 -3.36 46.22
CA SER A 102 -25.15 -4.53 46.20
C SER A 102 -26.61 -4.10 46.12
N THR A 103 -27.34 -4.74 45.21
CA THR A 103 -28.78 -4.72 45.06
C THR A 103 -29.53 -4.55 46.38
N MET A 104 -30.48 -3.61 46.43
CA MET A 104 -31.44 -3.48 47.52
C MET A 104 -32.19 -4.82 47.74
N PRO A 105 -32.58 -5.16 48.99
CA PRO A 105 -33.41 -6.34 49.26
C PRO A 105 -34.71 -6.25 48.46
N GLY A 106 -35.00 -7.26 47.62
CA GLY A 106 -36.17 -7.27 46.73
C GLY A 106 -35.89 -7.40 45.23
N HIS A 107 -34.63 -7.34 44.78
CA HIS A 107 -34.22 -7.56 43.38
C HIS A 107 -33.69 -8.96 43.09
N GLU A 108 -33.78 -9.89 44.05
CA GLU A 108 -33.23 -11.26 43.99
C GLU A 108 -33.83 -12.11 42.86
N LYS A 109 -35.01 -11.71 42.35
CA LYS A 109 -35.74 -12.40 41.28
C LYS A 109 -35.83 -11.58 39.98
N CYS A 110 -35.09 -10.49 39.86
CA CYS A 110 -35.00 -9.77 38.59
C CYS A 110 -34.13 -10.56 37.61
N THR A 111 -34.78 -11.26 36.69
CA THR A 111 -34.18 -11.94 35.53
C THR A 111 -33.53 -10.99 34.51
N PHE A 112 -33.39 -9.69 34.83
CA PHE A 112 -32.79 -8.69 33.94
C PHE A 112 -31.25 -8.74 33.88
N HIS A 113 -30.61 -9.69 34.56
CA HIS A 113 -29.16 -9.87 34.59
C HIS A 113 -28.68 -11.22 34.05
N HIS A 114 -29.53 -11.94 33.32
CA HIS A 114 -29.18 -13.23 32.70
C HIS A 114 -29.80 -13.31 31.32
N ASP A 115 -29.18 -12.64 30.34
CA ASP A 115 -29.18 -12.96 28.89
C ASP A 115 -28.54 -11.82 28.08
N MET A 116 -27.37 -11.35 28.51
CA MET A 116 -26.51 -10.52 27.65
C MET A 116 -25.13 -11.16 27.43
N GLU A 117 -25.07 -12.48 27.58
CA GLU A 117 -24.25 -13.30 26.68
C GLU A 117 -24.92 -13.24 25.30
N LEU A 118 -24.82 -12.06 24.68
CA LEU A 118 -24.79 -11.98 23.24
C LEU A 118 -23.74 -13.01 22.82
N ASP A 119 -24.19 -14.10 22.23
CA ASP A 119 -23.40 -15.00 21.40
C ASP A 119 -22.67 -14.13 20.36
N HIS A 120 -21.54 -13.53 20.73
CA HIS A 120 -20.66 -12.77 19.86
C HIS A 120 -19.86 -13.75 19.01
N ARG A 121 -20.55 -14.67 18.36
CA ARG A 121 -20.02 -15.21 17.10
C ARG A 121 -19.91 -14.01 16.18
N PRO A 122 -18.74 -13.73 15.58
CA PRO A 122 -18.67 -12.66 14.61
C PRO A 122 -19.70 -12.98 13.53
N SER A 123 -20.74 -12.17 13.45
CA SER A 123 -21.74 -12.28 12.41
C SER A 123 -20.98 -12.30 11.09
N THR A 124 -21.20 -13.31 10.24
CA THR A 124 -20.58 -13.34 8.91
C THR A 124 -20.77 -11.98 8.23
N ARG A 125 -19.83 -11.49 7.41
CA ARG A 125 -19.91 -10.13 6.85
C ARG A 125 -21.22 -9.86 6.14
N GLU A 126 -21.82 -10.90 5.57
CA GLU A 126 -23.13 -10.87 4.92
C GLU A 126 -24.25 -10.46 5.89
N ALA A 127 -24.16 -10.83 7.16
CA ALA A 127 -25.13 -10.46 8.20
C ALA A 127 -25.10 -8.94 8.53
N LEU A 128 -24.01 -8.23 8.21
CA LEU A 128 -23.92 -6.76 8.36
C LEU A 128 -24.65 -6.03 7.23
N LEU A 129 -24.95 -6.72 6.12
CA LEU A 129 -25.47 -6.10 4.90
C LEU A 129 -26.77 -5.31 5.13
N PRO A 130 -27.79 -5.81 5.88
CA PRO A 130 -29.02 -5.04 6.12
C PRO A 130 -28.76 -3.73 6.87
N GLN A 131 -27.93 -3.76 7.92
CA GLN A 131 -27.60 -2.59 8.74
C GLN A 131 -26.81 -1.55 7.94
N MET A 132 -25.80 -1.99 7.19
CA MET A 132 -25.01 -1.10 6.33
C MET A 132 -25.86 -0.49 5.21
N SER A 133 -26.73 -1.28 4.59
CA SER A 133 -27.66 -0.80 3.56
C SER A 133 -28.60 0.27 4.13
N HIS A 134 -29.13 0.05 5.34
CA HIS A 134 -29.93 1.08 6.00
C HIS A 134 -29.14 2.37 6.22
N SER A 135 -27.89 2.27 6.68
CA SER A 135 -27.00 3.42 6.91
C SER A 135 -26.73 4.21 5.62
N TYR A 136 -26.50 3.53 4.49
CA TYR A 136 -26.35 4.20 3.20
C TYR A 136 -27.65 4.86 2.72
N LYS A 137 -28.82 4.29 3.02
CA LYS A 137 -30.11 4.93 2.71
C LYS A 137 -30.26 6.25 3.49
N LEU A 138 -29.95 6.24 4.79
CA LEU A 138 -29.97 7.45 5.62
C LEU A 138 -28.98 8.51 5.11
N LEU A 139 -27.79 8.11 4.69
CA LEU A 139 -26.80 9.01 4.11
C LEU A 139 -27.34 9.71 2.85
N LEU A 140 -27.98 8.96 1.94
CA LEU A 140 -28.60 9.54 0.73
C LEU A 140 -29.69 10.56 1.08
N GLN A 141 -30.55 10.24 2.05
CA GLN A 141 -31.58 11.16 2.53
C GLN A 141 -30.98 12.43 3.14
N ALA A 142 -29.92 12.29 3.93
CA ALA A 142 -29.21 13.42 4.53
C ALA A 142 -28.52 14.32 3.49
N LEU A 143 -28.12 13.76 2.34
CA LEU A 143 -27.60 14.52 1.19
C LEU A 143 -28.70 15.25 0.40
N GLY A 144 -29.99 15.06 0.74
CA GLY A 144 -31.13 15.64 0.03
C GLY A 144 -31.58 14.87 -1.20
N GLU A 145 -31.10 13.63 -1.40
CA GLU A 145 -31.51 12.80 -2.53
C GLU A 145 -32.85 12.09 -2.30
N ASN A 146 -33.64 11.93 -3.37
CA ASN A 146 -34.83 11.07 -3.35
C ASN A 146 -34.43 9.59 -3.49
N THR A 147 -34.46 8.85 -2.38
CA THR A 147 -34.10 7.42 -2.36
C THR A 147 -35.01 6.51 -3.18
N GLU A 148 -36.21 6.98 -3.53
CA GLU A 148 -37.19 6.22 -4.31
C GLU A 148 -37.00 6.40 -5.83
N ARG A 149 -36.05 7.24 -6.28
CA ARG A 149 -35.73 7.35 -7.71
C ARG A 149 -35.12 6.05 -8.23
N GLN A 150 -35.46 5.68 -9.47
CA GLN A 150 -35.08 4.40 -10.09
C GLN A 150 -33.57 4.07 -9.94
N GLY A 151 -32.69 5.06 -10.05
CA GLY A 151 -31.25 4.88 -9.90
C GLY A 151 -30.78 4.53 -8.47
N LEU A 152 -31.49 4.97 -7.43
CA LEU A 152 -31.09 4.82 -6.03
C LEU A 152 -31.77 3.68 -5.29
N LEU A 153 -32.84 3.08 -5.81
CA LEU A 153 -33.57 1.99 -5.15
C LEU A 153 -32.65 0.88 -4.62
N LYS A 154 -31.63 0.50 -5.41
CA LYS A 154 -30.63 -0.52 -5.04
C LYS A 154 -29.27 0.06 -4.64
N THR A 155 -29.09 1.37 -4.61
CA THR A 155 -27.81 1.99 -4.24
C THR A 155 -27.38 1.64 -2.82
N PRO A 156 -28.25 1.67 -1.80
CA PRO A 156 -27.81 1.35 -0.44
C PRO A 156 -27.23 -0.06 -0.30
N GLU A 157 -27.87 -1.06 -0.93
CA GLU A 157 -27.36 -2.44 -0.97
C GLU A 157 -26.06 -2.55 -1.75
N ARG A 158 -25.97 -1.94 -2.94
CA ARG A 158 -24.74 -1.94 -3.75
C ARG A 158 -23.57 -1.28 -3.02
N ALA A 159 -23.81 -0.15 -2.36
CA ALA A 159 -22.80 0.59 -1.62
C ALA A 159 -22.30 -0.22 -0.40
N ALA A 160 -23.21 -0.88 0.32
CA ALA A 160 -22.85 -1.77 1.42
C ALA A 160 -21.97 -2.95 0.95
N LYS A 161 -22.37 -3.65 -0.12
CA LYS A 161 -21.57 -4.73 -0.72
C LYS A 161 -20.19 -4.24 -1.18
N ALA A 162 -20.13 -3.07 -1.81
CA ALA A 162 -18.87 -2.47 -2.24
C ALA A 162 -17.95 -2.17 -1.05
N MET A 163 -18.46 -1.57 0.03
CA MET A 163 -17.68 -1.28 1.23
C MET A 163 -17.18 -2.56 1.91
N LEU A 164 -18.01 -3.60 1.99
CA LEU A 164 -17.59 -4.91 2.49
C LEU A 164 -16.46 -5.51 1.65
N PHE A 165 -16.51 -5.37 0.32
CA PHE A 165 -15.43 -5.80 -0.57
C PHE A 165 -14.15 -4.97 -0.41
N PHE A 166 -14.26 -3.64 -0.27
CA PHE A 166 -13.11 -2.77 -0.03
C PHE A 166 -12.42 -3.02 1.30
N THR A 167 -13.11 -3.68 2.24
CA THR A 167 -12.62 -3.98 3.59
C THR A 167 -12.47 -5.49 3.85
N LYS A 168 -12.52 -6.34 2.80
CA LYS A 168 -12.42 -7.80 2.94
C LYS A 168 -11.07 -8.30 3.47
N GLY A 169 -10.05 -7.45 3.47
CA GLY A 169 -8.71 -7.80 3.93
C GLY A 169 -8.61 -7.99 5.45
N TYR A 170 -9.62 -7.59 6.22
CA TYR A 170 -9.70 -7.88 7.65
C TYR A 170 -9.94 -9.36 7.96
N ASP A 171 -10.59 -10.07 7.05
CA ASP A 171 -10.99 -11.48 7.24
C ASP A 171 -10.00 -12.46 6.59
N GLN A 172 -8.89 -11.94 6.06
CA GLN A 172 -7.84 -12.74 5.44
C GLN A 172 -6.65 -12.88 6.40
N SER A 173 -6.24 -14.12 6.66
CA SER A 173 -5.00 -14.41 7.36
C SER A 173 -3.83 -14.48 6.37
N LEU A 174 -2.61 -14.21 6.87
CA LEU A 174 -1.41 -14.31 6.04
C LEU A 174 -1.11 -15.78 5.71
N GLU A 175 -1.35 -16.66 6.67
CA GLU A 175 -1.12 -18.08 6.61
C GLU A 175 -1.96 -18.75 5.49
N ASP A 176 -3.28 -18.44 5.44
CA ASP A 176 -4.18 -18.96 4.40
C ASP A 176 -3.81 -18.45 2.99
N VAL A 177 -3.28 -17.23 2.91
CA VAL A 177 -2.90 -16.64 1.62
C VAL A 177 -1.62 -17.26 1.10
N ILE A 178 -0.63 -17.52 1.95
CA ILE A 178 0.63 -18.15 1.54
C ILE A 178 0.37 -19.58 1.06
N ASN A 179 -0.42 -20.37 1.80
CA ASN A 179 -0.85 -21.74 1.44
C ASN A 179 0.31 -22.61 0.89
N ASP A 180 1.38 -22.74 1.70
CA ASP A 180 2.59 -23.52 1.39
C ASP A 180 3.30 -23.19 0.07
N ALA A 181 3.03 -22.03 -0.54
CA ALA A 181 3.74 -21.56 -1.74
C ALA A 181 5.11 -20.94 -1.44
N ILE A 182 5.86 -21.61 -0.56
CA ILE A 182 7.24 -21.31 -0.23
C ILE A 182 8.08 -22.44 -0.81
N PHE A 183 9.02 -22.08 -1.67
CA PHE A 183 9.87 -23.03 -2.38
C PHE A 183 11.30 -22.92 -1.85
N ASP A 184 11.93 -24.06 -1.60
CA ASP A 184 13.35 -24.10 -1.29
C ASP A 184 14.14 -24.09 -2.62
N GLU A 185 14.67 -22.93 -2.99
CA GLU A 185 15.52 -22.73 -4.16
C GLU A 185 16.83 -22.08 -3.70
N ASP A 186 17.96 -22.55 -4.23
CA ASP A 186 19.29 -22.01 -3.92
C ASP A 186 19.54 -20.70 -4.68
N HIS A 187 18.71 -19.70 -4.39
CA HIS A 187 18.81 -18.35 -4.93
C HIS A 187 19.15 -17.39 -3.78
N ASP A 188 20.22 -16.62 -3.95
CA ASP A 188 20.72 -15.62 -3.00
C ASP A 188 20.71 -14.19 -3.58
N GLU A 189 20.14 -13.99 -4.78
CA GLU A 189 20.06 -12.70 -5.47
C GLU A 189 18.70 -12.00 -5.28
N MET A 190 18.65 -10.70 -5.58
CA MET A 190 17.47 -9.87 -5.36
C MET A 190 16.32 -10.28 -6.27
N VAL A 191 15.16 -10.58 -5.67
CA VAL A 191 13.90 -10.78 -6.39
C VAL A 191 13.05 -9.52 -6.30
N VAL A 192 12.64 -8.96 -7.44
CA VAL A 192 11.81 -7.75 -7.50
C VAL A 192 10.51 -8.01 -8.25
N VAL A 193 9.39 -7.72 -7.61
CA VAL A 193 8.07 -7.63 -8.24
C VAL A 193 7.62 -6.18 -8.15
N LYS A 194 7.62 -5.49 -9.30
CA LYS A 194 7.22 -4.09 -9.41
C LYS A 194 5.86 -3.95 -10.09
N ASP A 195 5.30 -2.74 -9.98
CA ASP A 195 4.06 -2.34 -10.66
C ASP A 195 2.81 -3.15 -10.24
N ILE A 196 2.75 -3.66 -9.00
CA ILE A 196 1.55 -4.31 -8.47
C ILE A 196 0.47 -3.25 -8.24
N GLU A 197 -0.64 -3.30 -8.97
CA GLU A 197 -1.73 -2.36 -8.77
C GLU A 197 -2.37 -2.52 -7.39
N MET A 198 -2.57 -1.39 -6.72
CA MET A 198 -3.13 -1.34 -5.39
C MET A 198 -4.29 -0.34 -5.32
N PHE A 199 -5.35 -0.78 -4.66
CA PHE A 199 -6.49 0.05 -4.30
C PHE A 199 -6.72 -0.08 -2.79
N SER A 200 -6.87 1.05 -2.12
CA SER A 200 -7.15 1.12 -0.69
C SER A 200 -8.08 2.28 -0.36
N MET A 201 -8.51 2.36 0.90
CA MET A 201 -9.45 3.36 1.40
C MET A 201 -8.78 4.22 2.46
N CYS A 202 -8.77 5.55 2.28
CA CYS A 202 -8.21 6.45 3.27
C CYS A 202 -9.08 6.44 4.54
N GLU A 203 -8.50 6.10 5.68
CA GLU A 203 -9.26 5.99 6.94
C GLU A 203 -9.84 7.33 7.42
N HIS A 204 -9.22 8.44 7.04
CA HIS A 204 -9.67 9.78 7.44
C HIS A 204 -10.95 10.25 6.75
N HIS A 205 -11.22 9.75 5.54
CA HIS A 205 -12.29 10.30 4.70
C HIS A 205 -13.18 9.22 4.07
N LEU A 206 -12.83 7.94 4.21
CA LEU A 206 -13.46 6.82 3.51
C LEU A 206 -13.54 7.05 1.99
N VAL A 207 -12.46 7.63 1.45
CA VAL A 207 -12.28 7.94 0.03
C VAL A 207 -11.09 7.14 -0.50
N PRO A 208 -11.14 6.59 -1.73
CA PRO A 208 -10.06 5.75 -2.23
C PRO A 208 -8.73 6.48 -2.37
N PHE A 209 -7.64 5.75 -2.14
CA PHE A 209 -6.34 6.05 -2.73
C PHE A 209 -5.84 4.80 -3.45
N TYR A 210 -5.18 5.00 -4.57
CA TYR A 210 -4.77 3.91 -5.45
C TYR A 210 -3.41 4.21 -6.06
N GLY A 211 -2.75 3.18 -6.57
CA GLY A 211 -1.47 3.34 -7.23
C GLY A 211 -0.76 2.01 -7.39
N LYS A 212 0.54 2.01 -7.15
CA LYS A 212 1.41 0.88 -7.43
C LYS A 212 2.28 0.53 -6.23
N VAL A 213 2.53 -0.75 -6.06
CA VAL A 213 3.43 -1.29 -5.06
C VAL A 213 4.55 -2.04 -5.76
N SER A 214 5.77 -1.76 -5.33
CA SER A 214 6.95 -2.51 -5.74
C SER A 214 7.60 -3.12 -4.52
N ILE A 215 7.84 -4.42 -4.56
CA ILE A 215 8.50 -5.14 -3.47
C ILE A 215 9.73 -5.86 -4.00
N GLY A 216 10.82 -5.70 -3.25
CA GLY A 216 12.07 -6.41 -3.44
C GLY A 216 12.41 -7.19 -2.17
N TYR A 217 13.02 -8.36 -2.31
CA TYR A 217 13.56 -9.08 -1.17
C TYR A 217 14.81 -9.87 -1.57
N LEU A 218 15.65 -10.15 -0.57
CA LEU A 218 16.83 -11.01 -0.71
C LEU A 218 16.55 -12.35 -0.04
N PRO A 219 16.27 -13.41 -0.81
CA PRO A 219 15.94 -14.72 -0.27
C PRO A 219 17.09 -15.32 0.55
N CYS A 220 16.73 -16.12 1.55
CA CYS A 220 17.65 -16.98 2.29
C CYS A 220 17.25 -18.44 2.06
N LYS A 221 17.52 -18.97 0.87
CA LYS A 221 17.13 -20.32 0.40
C LYS A 221 15.64 -20.56 0.21
N LYS A 222 14.79 -19.62 0.64
CA LYS A 222 13.33 -19.67 0.52
C LYS A 222 12.84 -18.57 -0.41
N ILE A 223 12.08 -18.97 -1.41
CA ILE A 223 11.42 -18.08 -2.37
C ILE A 223 9.92 -18.14 -2.14
N LEU A 224 9.27 -16.97 -2.21
CA LEU A 224 7.82 -16.88 -2.18
C LEU A 224 7.27 -16.89 -3.62
N GLY A 225 6.24 -17.70 -3.87
CA GLY A 225 5.55 -17.67 -5.17
C GLY A 225 5.10 -16.25 -5.54
N LEU A 226 5.43 -15.78 -6.74
CA LEU A 226 5.28 -14.38 -7.15
C LEU A 226 3.85 -13.84 -6.96
N SER A 227 2.84 -14.67 -7.24
CA SER A 227 1.43 -14.31 -7.07
C SER A 227 1.05 -14.01 -5.62
N LYS A 228 1.78 -14.56 -4.64
CA LYS A 228 1.52 -14.34 -3.21
C LYS A 228 1.93 -12.95 -2.75
N LEU A 229 2.93 -12.33 -3.38
CA LEU A 229 3.28 -10.93 -3.08
C LEU A 229 2.11 -10.00 -3.40
N ALA A 230 1.47 -10.17 -4.55
CA ALA A 230 0.27 -9.41 -4.90
C ALA A 230 -0.90 -9.68 -3.95
N ARG A 231 -1.06 -10.92 -3.46
CA ARG A 231 -2.08 -11.25 -2.46
C ARG A 231 -1.80 -10.64 -1.10
N ILE A 232 -0.55 -10.59 -0.66
CA ILE A 232 -0.15 -9.88 0.56
C ILE A 232 -0.52 -8.39 0.45
N VAL A 233 -0.26 -7.76 -0.69
CA VAL A 233 -0.70 -6.37 -0.94
C VAL A 233 -2.21 -6.25 -0.78
N GLU A 234 -2.99 -7.18 -1.34
CA GLU A 234 -4.46 -7.18 -1.27
C GLU A 234 -4.98 -7.30 0.17
N ILE A 235 -4.39 -8.15 1.03
CA ILE A 235 -4.80 -8.30 2.44
C ILE A 235 -4.77 -6.96 3.17
N TYR A 236 -3.69 -6.19 2.98
CA TYR A 236 -3.51 -4.94 3.71
C TYR A 236 -4.15 -3.74 3.00
N SER A 237 -4.23 -3.75 1.66
CA SER A 237 -4.83 -2.64 0.92
C SER A 237 -6.36 -2.66 1.01
N ARG A 238 -6.99 -3.83 1.13
CA ARG A 238 -8.44 -3.99 1.31
C ARG A 238 -8.87 -3.77 2.76
N ARG A 239 -8.46 -2.63 3.32
CA ARG A 239 -8.74 -2.14 4.68
C ARG A 239 -8.90 -0.62 4.62
N VAL A 240 -9.41 -0.02 5.70
CA VAL A 240 -9.22 1.43 5.89
C VAL A 240 -7.79 1.66 6.37
N GLN A 241 -7.07 2.58 5.71
CA GLN A 241 -5.63 2.67 5.80
C GLN A 241 -5.08 4.10 5.76
N VAL A 242 -3.81 4.16 6.18
CA VAL A 242 -2.83 5.22 5.95
C VAL A 242 -1.68 4.61 5.13
N GLN A 243 -1.16 5.33 4.13
CA GLN A 243 -0.23 4.76 3.14
C GLN A 243 1.08 4.28 3.79
N GLU A 244 1.57 5.02 4.78
CA GLU A 244 2.75 4.72 5.59
C GLU A 244 2.57 3.39 6.33
N ARG A 245 1.40 3.18 6.95
CA ARG A 245 1.06 1.95 7.68
C ARG A 245 0.94 0.77 6.73
N LEU A 246 0.23 0.96 5.61
CA LEU A 246 0.10 -0.04 4.54
C LEU A 246 1.48 -0.53 4.07
N THR A 247 2.38 0.41 3.77
CA THR A 247 3.74 0.11 3.29
C THR A 247 4.52 -0.72 4.30
N LYS A 248 4.46 -0.34 5.58
CA LYS A 248 5.12 -1.07 6.68
C LYS A 248 4.54 -2.47 6.87
N GLN A 249 3.22 -2.62 6.87
CA GLN A 249 2.55 -3.90 7.06
C GLN A 249 2.90 -4.91 5.96
N ILE A 250 2.97 -4.46 4.70
CA ILE A 250 3.39 -5.33 3.59
C ILE A 250 4.81 -5.83 3.80
N ALA A 251 5.75 -4.95 4.16
CA ALA A 251 7.15 -5.34 4.41
C ALA A 251 7.26 -6.35 5.55
N GLU A 252 6.60 -6.07 6.68
CA GLU A 252 6.58 -6.95 7.85
C GLU A 252 5.95 -8.31 7.54
N ALA A 253 4.90 -8.36 6.71
CA ALA A 253 4.25 -9.60 6.30
C ALA A 253 5.15 -10.47 5.45
N VAL A 254 5.86 -9.89 4.47
CA VAL A 254 6.85 -10.62 3.67
C VAL A 254 7.98 -11.13 4.56
N THR A 255 8.47 -10.31 5.49
CA THR A 255 9.47 -10.75 6.47
C THR A 255 8.98 -11.91 7.34
N LYS A 256 7.74 -11.85 7.84
CA LYS A 256 7.14 -12.94 8.63
C LYS A 256 7.00 -14.23 7.82
N ALA A 257 6.64 -14.11 6.54
CA ALA A 257 6.38 -15.24 5.65
C ALA A 257 7.63 -16.08 5.36
N ILE A 258 8.72 -15.45 4.91
CA ILE A 258 9.89 -16.17 4.37
C ILE A 258 11.20 -15.93 5.13
N GLN A 259 11.22 -15.01 6.10
CA GLN A 259 12.42 -14.63 6.86
C GLN A 259 13.64 -14.36 5.96
N PRO A 260 13.52 -13.44 4.98
CA PRO A 260 14.60 -13.15 4.04
C PRO A 260 15.71 -12.33 4.71
N ALA A 261 16.86 -12.19 4.06
CA ALA A 261 17.96 -11.33 4.52
C ALA A 261 17.52 -9.87 4.59
N GLY A 262 16.61 -9.45 3.72
CA GLY A 262 16.00 -8.14 3.76
C GLY A 262 14.79 -8.03 2.84
N VAL A 263 13.98 -7.00 3.09
CA VAL A 263 12.79 -6.66 2.29
C VAL A 263 12.76 -5.15 2.07
N ALA A 264 12.39 -4.75 0.86
CA ALA A 264 12.06 -3.38 0.51
C ALA A 264 10.66 -3.32 -0.09
N VAL A 265 9.87 -2.34 0.36
CA VAL A 265 8.57 -2.02 -0.22
C VAL A 265 8.53 -0.54 -0.53
N VAL A 266 8.12 -0.19 -1.74
CA VAL A 266 7.82 1.18 -2.17
C VAL A 266 6.39 1.22 -2.65
N VAL A 267 5.62 2.17 -2.16
CA VAL A 267 4.24 2.43 -2.58
C VAL A 267 4.18 3.84 -3.16
N GLU A 268 3.74 3.94 -4.41
CA GLU A 268 3.36 5.20 -5.05
C GLU A 268 1.84 5.27 -5.11
N GLY A 269 1.23 6.29 -4.53
CA GLY A 269 -0.22 6.43 -4.42
C GLY A 269 -0.73 7.82 -4.80
N VAL A 270 -1.92 7.84 -5.41
CA VAL A 270 -2.74 9.02 -5.66
C VAL A 270 -3.92 8.98 -4.69
N HIS A 271 -4.11 10.06 -3.94
CA HIS A 271 -5.14 10.16 -2.91
C HIS A 271 -6.32 10.98 -3.41
N MET A 272 -7.49 10.36 -3.60
CA MET A 272 -8.66 11.10 -4.09
C MET A 272 -9.12 12.17 -3.09
N CYS A 273 -8.83 12.01 -1.80
CA CYS A 273 -9.07 13.06 -0.80
C CYS A 273 -8.26 14.36 -1.04
N MET A 274 -7.18 14.30 -1.85
CA MET A 274 -6.41 15.48 -2.30
C MET A 274 -6.76 15.94 -3.72
N VAL A 275 -7.34 15.05 -4.54
CA VAL A 275 -7.63 15.32 -5.96
C VAL A 275 -9.03 15.89 -6.17
N MET A 276 -10.07 15.21 -5.69
CA MET A 276 -11.46 15.62 -5.92
C MET A 276 -12.02 16.58 -4.87
N ARG A 277 -11.30 16.80 -3.77
CA ARG A 277 -11.69 17.72 -2.68
C ARG A 277 -10.46 18.32 -2.01
N GLY A 278 -10.69 19.22 -1.05
CA GLY A 278 -9.63 19.84 -0.29
C GLY A 278 -8.71 20.70 -1.17
N VAL A 279 -7.43 20.34 -1.26
CA VAL A 279 -6.40 21.10 -1.99
C VAL A 279 -6.44 20.93 -3.52
N GLN A 280 -7.18 19.94 -4.03
CA GLN A 280 -7.44 19.70 -5.46
C GLN A 280 -6.19 19.65 -6.35
N LYS A 281 -5.14 18.93 -5.92
CA LYS A 281 -3.88 18.78 -6.67
C LYS A 281 -3.85 17.48 -7.47
N ILE A 282 -4.30 17.57 -8.72
CA ILE A 282 -4.48 16.42 -9.63
C ILE A 282 -3.19 15.62 -9.86
N ASN A 283 -2.05 16.32 -9.97
CA ASN A 283 -0.76 15.69 -10.27
C ASN A 283 0.00 15.24 -9.03
N SER A 284 -0.56 15.45 -7.83
CA SER A 284 0.13 15.12 -6.58
C SER A 284 0.19 13.61 -6.39
N LYS A 285 1.38 13.11 -6.08
CA LYS A 285 1.63 11.70 -5.78
C LYS A 285 2.39 11.59 -4.47
N THR A 286 2.04 10.59 -3.68
CA THR A 286 2.72 10.29 -2.41
C THR A 286 3.51 9.01 -2.57
N ILE A 287 4.81 9.07 -2.26
CA ILE A 287 5.69 7.90 -2.27
C ILE A 287 6.09 7.59 -0.83
N THR A 288 5.83 6.37 -0.40
CA THR A 288 6.23 5.85 0.91
C THR A 288 7.08 4.61 0.72
N SER A 289 8.02 4.37 1.63
CA SER A 289 8.89 3.20 1.54
C SER A 289 9.23 2.63 2.91
N THR A 290 9.33 1.31 3.00
CA THR A 290 9.81 0.60 4.18
C THR A 290 10.94 -0.33 3.78
N MET A 291 12.09 -0.21 4.44
CA MET A 291 13.29 -1.01 4.22
C MET A 291 13.61 -1.80 5.48
N LEU A 292 13.79 -3.12 5.36
CA LEU A 292 14.10 -4.04 6.45
C LEU A 292 15.33 -4.89 6.10
N GLY A 293 16.12 -5.25 7.12
CA GLY A 293 17.33 -6.07 6.95
C GLY A 293 18.37 -5.41 6.05
N VAL A 294 18.96 -6.19 5.14
CA VAL A 294 20.03 -5.71 4.25
C VAL A 294 19.65 -4.45 3.47
N PHE A 295 18.38 -4.27 3.07
CA PHE A 295 17.94 -3.03 2.39
C PHE A 295 17.98 -1.77 3.27
N ARG A 296 17.93 -1.94 4.60
CA ARG A 296 18.08 -0.84 5.56
C ARG A 296 19.56 -0.56 5.83
N ASP A 297 20.32 -1.63 6.03
CA ASP A 297 21.68 -1.56 6.55
C ASP A 297 22.72 -1.29 5.44
N ASP A 298 22.54 -1.87 4.24
CA ASP A 298 23.41 -1.64 3.08
C ASP A 298 22.79 -0.61 2.11
N PRO A 299 23.40 0.58 1.95
CA PRO A 299 22.95 1.55 0.97
C PRO A 299 23.06 1.08 -0.48
N LYS A 300 24.02 0.18 -0.82
CA LYS A 300 24.22 -0.27 -2.20
C LYS A 300 23.06 -1.16 -2.67
N THR A 301 22.68 -2.16 -1.88
CA THR A 301 21.48 -2.97 -2.14
C THR A 301 20.22 -2.11 -2.25
N ARG A 302 20.07 -1.10 -1.39
CA ARG A 302 18.93 -0.18 -1.46
C ARG A 302 18.90 0.62 -2.76
N GLU A 303 20.05 1.12 -3.20
CA GLU A 303 20.18 1.89 -4.43
C GLU A 303 19.89 1.02 -5.67
N GLU A 304 20.42 -0.20 -5.70
CA GLU A 304 20.11 -1.20 -6.74
C GLU A 304 18.60 -1.40 -6.90
N PHE A 305 17.90 -1.65 -5.79
CA PHE A 305 16.45 -1.81 -5.79
C PHE A 305 15.70 -0.58 -6.30
N LEU A 306 16.04 0.61 -5.78
CA LEU A 306 15.39 1.84 -6.21
C LEU A 306 15.63 2.11 -7.70
N ASN A 307 16.78 1.73 -8.25
CA ASN A 307 17.08 1.83 -9.67
C ASN A 307 16.25 0.84 -10.50
N LEU A 308 16.12 -0.42 -10.06
CA LEU A 308 15.29 -1.43 -10.73
C LEU A 308 13.80 -1.05 -10.76
N VAL A 309 13.30 -0.44 -9.69
CA VAL A 309 11.92 0.05 -9.60
C VAL A 309 11.69 1.28 -10.48
N ARG A 310 12.69 2.14 -10.64
CA ARG A 310 12.60 3.36 -11.49
C ARG A 310 12.82 3.09 -12.97
N ALA A 311 13.55 2.02 -13.31
CA ALA A 311 13.77 1.63 -14.70
C ALA A 311 12.42 1.41 -15.40
N LYS A 312 12.21 2.12 -16.51
CA LYS A 312 11.02 2.01 -17.35
C LYS A 312 11.17 0.84 -18.31
#